data_AF-A0A967K1Q6-F1
#
_entry.id   AF-A0A967K1Q6-F1
#
_cell.length_a   1.000
_cell.length_b   1.000
_cell.length_c   1.000
_cell.angle_alpha   90.00
_cell.angle_beta   90.00
_cell.angle_gamma   90.00
#
_symmetry.space_group_name_H-M   'P 1'
#
loop_
_entity.id
_entity.type
_entity.pdbx_description
1 polymer ?
#
loop_
_entity_poly.entity_id
_entity_poly.type
_entity_poly.pdbx_seq_one_letter_code
_entity_poly.pdbx_strand_id
1 'polypeptide(L)'
;MPAKTDGGGAGKRDSGKHENGGRDSDRRGTKRTRRGRNRPWWKPSIAALIAFAVLAGGLLLRYVDPWFVEMVRVRAFDAYNRMEPRQPQGESPVVIVDIDEKSLSQLGQWPWPRTVVADLIAALRDQGAAVVGFDAIFAEPDRTSPQR
;
A
#
# COMPACT_ATOMS: atom_id res chain seq x y z
N MET A 1 72.06 8.92 -36.18
CA MET A 1 73.02 8.02 -36.87
C MET A 1 73.34 6.85 -35.95
N PRO A 2 73.56 5.60 -36.41
CA PRO A 2 73.39 4.98 -37.74
C PRO A 2 72.33 3.83 -37.70
N ALA A 3 71.54 3.53 -38.74
CA ALA A 3 71.88 2.92 -40.02
C ALA A 3 72.61 1.57 -39.89
N LYS A 4 71.90 0.46 -40.18
CA LYS A 4 72.50 -0.77 -40.71
C LYS A 4 71.65 -1.34 -41.82
N THR A 5 72.31 -1.48 -42.95
CA THR A 5 71.93 -2.05 -44.24
C THR A 5 71.97 -3.58 -44.21
N ASP A 6 71.25 -4.17 -45.15
CA ASP A 6 71.64 -5.23 -46.10
C ASP A 6 70.33 -5.95 -46.48
N GLY A 7 69.91 -6.08 -47.73
CA GLY A 7 70.65 -6.34 -48.96
C GLY A 7 70.08 -7.63 -49.55
N GLY A 8 69.46 -7.58 -50.73
CA GLY A 8 68.96 -8.79 -51.39
C GLY A 8 67.88 -8.53 -52.42
N GLY A 9 68.29 -8.16 -53.64
CA GLY A 9 67.39 -7.99 -54.77
C GLY A 9 67.11 -9.29 -55.53
N ALA A 10 66.01 -9.31 -56.27
CA ALA A 10 65.86 -10.06 -57.53
C ALA A 10 64.63 -9.50 -58.26
N GLY A 11 64.87 -8.82 -59.38
CA GLY A 11 63.81 -8.24 -60.21
C GLY A 11 63.20 -9.22 -61.20
N LYS A 12 62.03 -8.84 -61.71
CA LYS A 12 61.48 -9.07 -63.06
C LYS A 12 60.38 -7.99 -63.21
N ARG A 13 60.50 -7.01 -64.13
CA ARG A 13 60.12 -7.06 -65.56
C ARG A 13 58.72 -7.68 -65.71
N ASP A 14 57.69 -7.09 -66.30
CA ASP A 14 57.58 -5.98 -67.26
C ASP A 14 56.06 -5.69 -67.45
N SER A 15 55.74 -4.53 -68.02
CA SER A 15 54.64 -4.30 -68.99
C SER A 15 53.16 -4.11 -68.57
N GLY A 16 52.58 -3.07 -69.19
CA GLY A 16 51.14 -2.78 -69.36
C GLY A 16 50.71 -1.53 -68.58
N LYS A 17 50.92 -0.28 -69.04
CA LYS A 17 50.31 0.44 -70.18
C LYS A 17 48.77 0.47 -70.16
N HIS A 18 48.25 1.65 -70.48
CA HIS A 18 46.86 2.11 -70.70
C HIS A 18 46.27 2.86 -69.50
N GLU A 19 46.25 4.21 -69.52
CA GLU A 19 45.25 5.07 -70.21
C GLU A 19 43.83 4.82 -69.68
N ASN A 20 42.94 5.76 -69.41
CA ASN A 20 42.87 7.22 -69.46
C ASN A 20 41.43 7.53 -68.94
N GLY A 21 41.24 8.64 -68.24
CA GLY A 21 40.07 9.52 -68.38
C GLY A 21 38.65 9.02 -68.07
N GLY A 22 37.94 9.79 -67.25
CA GLY A 22 36.47 9.76 -67.20
C GLY A 22 35.92 9.91 -65.79
N ARG A 23 35.87 11.13 -65.24
CA ARG A 23 34.68 12.00 -65.21
C ARG A 23 33.48 11.41 -64.44
N ASP A 24 33.15 12.12 -63.36
CA ASP A 24 31.82 12.65 -63.06
C ASP A 24 30.80 11.79 -62.29
N SER A 25 30.04 12.54 -61.50
CA SER A 25 28.70 12.28 -60.99
C SER A 25 28.54 11.35 -59.78
N ASP A 26 28.55 12.00 -58.62
CA ASP A 26 27.40 12.04 -57.71
C ASP A 26 26.21 11.17 -58.13
N ARG A 27 25.88 10.14 -57.32
CA ARG A 27 24.49 9.73 -57.03
C ARG A 27 24.40 8.49 -56.13
N ARG A 28 23.54 8.66 -55.12
CA ARG A 28 22.67 7.68 -54.43
C ARG A 28 23.18 7.13 -53.10
N GLY A 29 22.56 7.68 -52.06
CA GLY A 29 22.63 7.21 -50.69
C GLY A 29 22.19 5.77 -50.52
N THR A 30 22.85 5.09 -49.60
CA THR A 30 22.44 3.79 -49.09
C THR A 30 21.66 4.04 -47.80
N LYS A 31 20.33 4.09 -47.93
CA LYS A 31 19.42 4.03 -46.79
C LYS A 31 19.62 2.67 -46.11
N ARG A 32 20.45 2.62 -45.06
CA ARG A 32 20.51 1.45 -44.17
C ARG A 32 19.14 1.29 -43.51
N THR A 33 18.50 0.22 -43.93
CA THR A 33 17.20 -0.30 -43.56
C THR A 33 16.90 -0.17 -42.07
N ARG A 34 15.93 0.69 -41.74
CA ARG A 34 15.11 0.55 -40.53
C ARG A 34 14.35 -0.77 -40.62
N ARG A 35 14.88 -1.85 -40.07
CA ARG A 35 14.06 -3.01 -39.67
C ARG A 35 13.58 -2.74 -38.25
N GLY A 36 12.58 -1.87 -38.14
CA GLY A 36 11.72 -1.85 -36.97
C GLY A 36 11.16 -3.25 -36.81
N ARG A 37 11.49 -3.90 -35.69
CA ARG A 37 10.86 -5.15 -35.33
C ARG A 37 9.48 -4.77 -34.82
N ASN A 38 8.50 -4.83 -35.71
CA ASN A 38 7.09 -4.56 -35.46
C ASN A 38 6.59 -5.59 -34.43
N ARG A 39 6.83 -5.38 -33.14
CA ARG A 39 6.23 -6.19 -32.10
C ARG A 39 4.78 -5.69 -32.00
N PRO A 40 3.79 -6.48 -32.40
CA PRO A 40 2.41 -6.04 -32.49
C PRO A 40 1.90 -5.56 -31.12
N TRP A 41 1.57 -4.28 -30.99
CA TRP A 41 1.11 -3.60 -29.76
C TRP A 41 -0.14 -4.24 -29.11
N TRP A 42 -1.00 -4.83 -29.94
CA TRP A 42 -2.23 -5.55 -29.55
C TRP A 42 -2.05 -6.99 -29.06
N LYS A 43 -0.85 -7.58 -29.06
CA LYS A 43 -0.66 -8.90 -28.43
C LYS A 43 -0.40 -8.69 -26.94
N PRO A 44 -1.34 -8.99 -26.04
CA PRO A 44 -1.03 -8.94 -24.62
C PRO A 44 0.14 -9.90 -24.41
N SER A 45 1.21 -9.40 -23.82
CA SER A 45 2.31 -10.29 -23.42
C SER A 45 1.70 -11.34 -22.48
N ILE A 46 2.09 -12.60 -22.58
CA ILE A 46 1.56 -13.67 -21.71
C ILE A 46 1.63 -13.25 -20.23
N ALA A 47 2.67 -12.50 -19.85
CA ALA A 47 2.81 -11.86 -18.55
C ALA A 47 1.66 -10.90 -18.17
N ALA A 48 1.11 -10.13 -19.12
CA ALA A 48 -0.01 -9.22 -18.87
C ALA A 48 -1.33 -9.98 -18.66
N LEU A 49 -1.55 -11.09 -19.39
CA LEU A 49 -2.70 -11.96 -19.15
C LEU A 49 -2.59 -12.68 -17.80
N ILE A 50 -1.39 -13.15 -17.43
CA ILE A 50 -1.14 -13.73 -16.11
C ILE A 50 -1.38 -12.69 -15.01
N ALA A 51 -0.85 -11.47 -15.16
CA ALA A 51 -1.07 -10.39 -14.20
C ALA A 51 -2.56 -10.04 -14.06
N PHE A 52 -3.28 -9.95 -15.18
CA PHE A 52 -4.73 -9.70 -15.18
C PHE A 52 -5.50 -10.84 -14.51
N ALA A 53 -5.15 -12.10 -14.80
CA ALA A 53 -5.78 -13.26 -14.17
C ALA A 53 -5.52 -13.33 -12.66
N VAL A 54 -4.30 -12.97 -12.22
CA VAL A 54 -3.97 -12.89 -10.79
C VAL A 54 -4.76 -11.77 -10.10
N LEU A 55 -4.87 -10.59 -10.72
CA LEU A 55 -5.66 -9.48 -10.19
C LEU A 55 -7.16 -9.82 -10.14
N ALA A 56 -7.70 -10.38 -11.22
CA ALA A 56 -9.10 -10.80 -11.30
C ALA A 56 -9.40 -11.93 -10.31
N GLY A 57 -8.49 -12.90 -10.16
CA GLY A 57 -8.59 -13.97 -9.17
C GLY A 57 -8.52 -13.45 -7.73
N GLY A 58 -7.62 -12.51 -7.45
CA GLY A 58 -7.55 -11.83 -6.14
C GLY A 58 -8.81 -11.02 -5.83
N LEU A 59 -9.38 -10.34 -6.83
CA LEU A 59 -10.63 -9.59 -6.70
C LEU A 59 -11.82 -10.54 -6.48
N LEU A 60 -11.88 -11.66 -7.21
CA LEU A 60 -12.89 -12.68 -7.04
C LEU A 60 -12.79 -13.32 -5.65
N LEU A 61 -11.58 -13.64 -5.19
CA LEU A 61 -11.36 -14.17 -3.84
C LEU A 61 -11.81 -13.18 -2.76
N ARG A 62 -11.60 -11.87 -2.98
CA ARG A 62 -12.12 -10.81 -2.11
C ARG A 62 -13.64 -10.65 -2.19
N TYR A 63 -14.25 -10.91 -3.35
CA TYR A 63 -15.70 -10.83 -3.54
C TYR A 63 -16.44 -12.00 -2.89
N VAL A 64 -15.88 -13.20 -2.98
CA VAL A 64 -16.45 -14.43 -2.39
C VAL A 64 -16.17 -14.52 -0.88
N ASP A 65 -15.11 -13.85 -0.40
CA ASP A 65 -14.61 -13.81 0.99
C ASP A 65 -14.85 -15.12 1.75
N PRO A 66 -14.24 -16.24 1.31
CA PRO A 66 -14.45 -17.53 1.95
C PRO A 66 -13.91 -17.52 3.39
N TRP A 67 -14.56 -18.27 4.27
CA TRP A 67 -14.32 -18.30 5.72
C TRP A 67 -12.84 -18.42 6.15
N PHE A 68 -11.99 -19.10 5.37
CA PHE A 68 -10.56 -19.23 5.69
C PHE A 68 -9.76 -17.94 5.42
N VAL A 69 -10.13 -17.15 4.41
CA VAL A 69 -9.50 -15.85 4.12
C VAL A 69 -9.84 -14.85 5.20
N GLU A 70 -11.10 -14.87 5.65
CA GLU A 70 -11.56 -14.05 6.78
C GLU A 70 -10.77 -14.39 8.06
N MET A 71 -10.61 -15.68 8.38
CA MET A 71 -9.81 -16.10 9.54
C MET A 71 -8.38 -15.57 9.47
N VAL A 72 -7.71 -15.69 8.32
CA VAL A 72 -6.35 -15.16 8.13
C VAL A 72 -6.33 -13.63 8.27
N ARG A 73 -7.33 -12.94 7.73
CA ARG A 73 -7.46 -11.48 7.81
C ARG A 73 -7.59 -10.99 9.25
N VAL A 74 -8.51 -11.58 10.02
CA VAL A 74 -8.73 -11.19 11.43
C VAL A 74 -7.49 -11.47 12.27
N ARG A 75 -6.87 -12.64 12.09
CA ARG A 75 -5.61 -13.00 12.77
C ARG A 75 -4.48 -12.04 12.43
N ALA A 76 -4.32 -11.70 11.16
CA ALA A 76 -3.31 -10.75 10.70
C ALA A 76 -3.57 -9.34 11.27
N PHE A 77 -4.83 -8.93 11.34
CA PHE A 77 -5.23 -7.66 11.94
C PHE A 77 -4.94 -7.60 13.45
N ASP A 78 -5.24 -8.67 14.19
CA ASP A 78 -4.91 -8.76 15.62
C ASP A 78 -3.39 -8.77 15.88
N ALA A 79 -2.62 -9.41 15.00
CA ALA A 79 -1.17 -9.39 15.07
C ALA A 79 -0.63 -7.98 14.78
N TYR A 80 -1.17 -7.32 13.76
CA TYR A 80 -0.83 -5.94 13.41
C TYR A 80 -1.12 -4.97 14.56
N ASN A 81 -2.33 -5.00 15.15
CA ASN A 81 -2.69 -4.14 16.27
C ASN A 81 -1.86 -4.39 17.53
N ARG A 82 -1.34 -5.62 17.72
CA ARG A 82 -0.41 -5.93 18.83
C ARG A 82 1.00 -5.41 18.58
N MET A 83 1.47 -5.49 17.34
CA MET A 83 2.81 -5.02 16.96
C MET A 83 2.87 -3.50 16.87
N GLU A 84 1.79 -2.87 16.42
CA GLU A 84 1.62 -1.44 16.35
C GLU A 84 0.39 -1.02 17.18
N PRO A 85 0.50 -1.07 18.53
CA PRO A 85 -0.57 -0.58 19.39
C PRO A 85 -0.85 0.87 19.02
N ARG A 86 -2.11 1.16 18.73
CA ARG A 86 -2.54 2.51 18.41
C ARG A 86 -2.27 3.39 19.62
N GLN A 87 -1.28 4.26 19.51
CA GLN A 87 -1.01 5.26 20.53
C GLN A 87 -2.23 6.18 20.61
N PRO A 88 -2.73 6.49 21.81
CA PRO A 88 -3.77 7.50 21.98
C PRO A 88 -3.30 8.78 21.26
N GLN A 89 -4.11 9.27 20.32
CA GLN A 89 -3.80 10.50 19.60
C GLN A 89 -4.01 11.68 20.55
N GLY A 90 -2.95 12.05 21.28
CA GLY A 90 -2.96 13.17 22.22
C GLY A 90 -3.87 12.96 23.43
N GLU A 91 -4.17 14.07 24.12
CA GLU A 91 -5.20 14.12 25.16
C GLU A 91 -6.57 13.88 24.50
N SER A 92 -7.10 12.67 24.62
CA SER A 92 -8.45 12.37 24.16
C SER A 92 -9.44 13.24 24.94
N PRO A 93 -10.24 14.11 24.29
CA PRO A 93 -11.25 14.90 24.98
C PRO A 93 -12.41 14.04 25.49
N VAL A 94 -12.41 12.74 25.20
CA VAL A 94 -13.43 11.77 25.60
C VAL A 94 -12.82 10.80 26.59
N VAL A 95 -13.44 10.69 27.76
CA VAL A 95 -13.14 9.72 28.81
C VAL A 95 -14.33 8.77 28.93
N ILE A 96 -14.07 7.47 28.95
CA ILE A 96 -15.07 6.43 29.16
C ILE A 96 -15.01 6.02 30.63
N VAL A 97 -16.18 5.98 31.27
CA VAL A 97 -16.32 5.55 32.67
C VAL A 97 -17.11 4.26 32.67
N ASP A 98 -16.41 3.15 32.89
CA ASP A 98 -17.00 1.82 32.89
C ASP A 98 -17.57 1.45 34.26
N ILE A 99 -18.68 0.70 34.25
CA ILE A 99 -19.24 0.08 35.45
C ILE A 99 -18.62 -1.31 35.56
N ASP A 100 -17.59 -1.43 36.39
CA ASP A 100 -16.85 -2.66 36.62
C ASP A 100 -17.36 -3.44 37.84
N GLU A 101 -16.89 -4.69 37.99
CA GLU A 101 -17.23 -5.56 39.12
C GLU A 101 -16.89 -4.91 40.47
N LYS A 102 -15.82 -4.12 40.52
CA LYS A 102 -15.42 -3.40 41.73
C LYS A 102 -16.47 -2.35 42.10
N SER A 103 -16.96 -1.58 41.13
CA SER A 103 -18.00 -0.57 41.33
C SER A 103 -19.32 -1.22 41.76
N LEU A 104 -19.70 -2.34 41.13
CA LEU A 104 -20.90 -3.10 41.52
C LEU A 104 -20.77 -3.69 42.93
N SER A 105 -19.58 -4.14 43.34
CA SER A 105 -19.36 -4.64 44.69
C SER A 105 -19.49 -3.55 45.76
N GLN A 106 -19.21 -2.29 45.41
CA GLN A 106 -19.25 -1.15 46.32
C GLN A 106 -20.61 -0.45 46.37
N LEU A 107 -21.23 -0.25 45.21
CA LEU A 107 -22.48 0.50 45.06
C LEU A 107 -23.71 -0.40 44.94
N GLY A 108 -23.50 -1.71 44.80
CA GLY A 108 -24.55 -2.70 44.60
C GLY A 108 -24.83 -2.97 43.12
N GLN A 109 -25.80 -3.86 42.90
CA GLN A 109 -26.18 -4.32 41.57
C GLN A 109 -26.78 -3.18 40.73
N TRP A 110 -26.40 -3.12 39.46
CA TRP A 110 -27.07 -2.29 38.45
C TRP A 110 -28.49 -2.84 38.14
N PRO A 111 -29.49 -1.99 37.82
CA PRO A 111 -29.47 -0.54 37.70
C PRO A 111 -29.50 0.19 39.05
N TRP A 112 -28.64 1.19 39.19
CA TRP A 112 -28.58 2.01 40.40
C TRP A 112 -29.73 3.01 40.50
N PRO A 113 -30.10 3.44 41.72
CA PRO A 113 -31.02 4.56 41.91
C PRO A 113 -30.51 5.85 41.24
N ARG A 114 -31.43 6.70 40.78
CA ARG A 114 -31.12 7.98 40.13
C ARG A 114 -30.38 8.96 41.01
N THR A 115 -30.50 8.84 42.32
CA THR A 115 -29.69 9.61 43.27
C THR A 115 -28.20 9.30 43.10
N VAL A 116 -27.83 8.01 43.05
CA VAL A 116 -26.44 7.57 42.85
C VAL A 116 -25.91 8.03 41.48
N VAL A 117 -26.73 7.90 40.44
CA VAL A 117 -26.36 8.37 39.09
C VAL A 117 -26.20 9.90 39.07
N ALA A 118 -27.03 10.66 39.78
CA ALA A 118 -26.91 12.11 39.87
C ALA A 118 -25.63 12.55 40.59
N ASP A 119 -25.27 11.87 41.68
CA ASP A 119 -24.01 12.12 42.40
C ASP A 119 -22.79 11.84 41.51
N LEU A 120 -22.83 10.75 40.72
CA LEU A 120 -21.81 10.46 39.72
C LEU A 120 -21.69 11.57 38.67
N ILE A 121 -22.82 12.04 38.11
CA ILE A 121 -22.82 13.14 37.14
C ILE A 121 -22.20 14.39 37.77
N ALA A 122 -22.58 14.74 39.01
CA ALA A 122 -22.04 15.91 39.70
C ALA A 122 -20.52 15.80 39.85
N ALA A 123 -20.01 14.66 40.31
CA ALA A 123 -18.58 14.41 40.41
C ALA A 123 -17.84 14.50 39.07
N LEU A 124 -18.43 14.01 37.98
CA LEU A 124 -17.84 14.12 36.63
C LEU A 124 -17.77 15.57 36.15
N ARG A 125 -18.82 16.37 36.42
CA ARG A 125 -18.84 17.79 36.07
C ARG A 125 -17.81 18.59 36.87
N ASP A 126 -17.65 18.28 38.15
CA ASP A 126 -16.63 18.90 39.01
C ASP A 126 -15.20 18.59 38.53
N GLN A 127 -15.00 17.43 37.88
CA GLN A 127 -13.74 17.06 37.22
C GLN A 127 -13.57 17.67 35.82
N GLY A 128 -14.48 18.54 35.38
CA GLY A 128 -14.36 19.28 34.12
C GLY A 128 -15.08 18.65 32.92
N ALA A 129 -15.94 17.65 33.13
CA ALA A 129 -16.74 17.10 32.03
C ALA A 129 -17.71 18.14 31.47
N ALA A 130 -17.50 18.54 30.20
CA ALA A 130 -18.38 19.47 29.50
C ALA A 130 -19.73 18.84 29.11
N VAL A 131 -19.71 17.56 28.75
CA VAL A 131 -20.89 16.77 28.35
C VAL A 131 -20.75 15.37 28.94
N VAL A 132 -21.85 14.82 29.46
CA VAL A 132 -21.93 13.44 29.96
C VAL A 132 -22.95 12.69 29.11
N GLY A 133 -22.51 11.64 28.43
CA GLY A 133 -23.36 10.72 27.67
C GLY A 133 -23.56 9.42 28.42
N PHE A 134 -24.74 8.80 28.26
CA PHE A 134 -25.06 7.51 28.86
C PHE A 134 -25.23 6.44 27.77
N ASP A 135 -24.52 5.32 27.92
CA ASP A 135 -24.81 4.09 27.19
C ASP A 135 -25.73 3.18 28.03
N ALA A 136 -26.86 3.75 28.47
CA ALA A 136 -27.85 3.05 29.28
C ALA A 136 -29.25 3.61 29.03
N ILE A 137 -30.25 2.73 29.03
CA ILE A 137 -31.65 3.10 28.81
C ILE A 137 -32.33 3.38 30.15
N PHE A 138 -33.07 4.48 30.16
CA PHE A 138 -33.69 5.08 31.33
C PHE A 138 -35.20 5.28 31.10
N ALA A 139 -35.88 4.23 30.62
CA ALA A 139 -37.23 4.30 30.07
C ALA A 139 -38.33 4.50 31.11
N GLU A 140 -38.14 4.00 32.32
CA GLU A 140 -39.15 4.04 33.39
C GLU A 140 -38.74 4.98 34.53
N PRO A 141 -39.71 5.62 35.21
CA PRO A 141 -39.47 6.35 36.45
C PRO A 141 -38.84 5.44 37.50
N ASP A 142 -37.83 5.95 38.18
CA ASP A 142 -37.14 5.20 39.23
C ASP A 142 -38.04 4.95 40.43
N ARG A 143 -38.15 3.68 40.82
CA ARG A 143 -38.99 3.20 41.92
C ARG A 143 -38.26 3.17 43.27
N THR A 144 -36.95 3.39 43.26
CA THR A 144 -36.06 3.25 44.43
C THR A 144 -35.54 4.58 44.95
N SER A 145 -35.62 5.65 44.16
CA SER A 145 -35.28 6.99 44.60
C SER A 145 -36.43 7.68 45.34
N PRO A 146 -36.16 8.47 46.40
CA PRO A 146 -37.17 9.30 47.04
C PRO A 146 -37.80 10.28 46.04
N GLN A 147 -39.13 10.39 46.06
CA GLN A 147 -39.84 11.45 45.33
C GLN A 147 -39.57 12.77 46.07
N ARG A 148 -38.80 13.67 45.45
CA ARG A 148 -38.64 15.05 45.94
C ARG A 148 -39.82 15.91 45.54
#